data_AF-A0A1U7CJJ9-F1
#
_entry.id   AF-A0A1U7CJJ9-F1
#
_cell.length_a   1.000
_cell.length_b   1.000
_cell.length_c   1.000
_cell.angle_alpha   90.00
_cell.angle_beta   90.00
_cell.angle_gamma   90.00
#
_symmetry.space_group_name_H-M   'P 1'
#
loop_
_entity.id
_entity.type
_entity.pdbx_description
1 polymer ?
#
loop_
_entity_poly.entity_id
_entity_poly.type
_entity_poly.pdbx_seq_one_letter_code
_entity_poly.pdbx_strand_id
1 'polypeptide(L)'
;MPSDDPASGEPRNQEDVMRRSEALKGFYGLLESVRERPGIYLGHKSLQRFDSWLHGYRHARWGLGIAQTSEEQEFDEFDAFVQRKYDWRDVGGWAAKIAYYHCDDADAFDEFFKLLDEFREENRPRSR
;
A
#
# COMPACT_ATOMS: atom_id res chain seq x y z
N MET A 1 -39.50 -34.51 -19.42
CA MET A 1 -38.23 -33.80 -19.65
C MET A 1 -37.87 -33.09 -18.34
N PRO A 2 -36.99 -33.66 -17.51
CA PRO A 2 -36.42 -32.93 -16.38
C PRO A 2 -35.27 -32.07 -16.90
N SER A 3 -35.34 -30.76 -16.67
CA SER A 3 -34.24 -29.84 -16.92
C SER A 3 -33.45 -29.71 -15.62
N ASP A 4 -32.30 -30.39 -15.59
CA ASP A 4 -31.23 -30.10 -14.65
C ASP A 4 -30.60 -28.76 -15.03
N ASP A 5 -30.65 -27.79 -14.13
CA ASP A 5 -29.77 -26.62 -14.19
C ASP A 5 -29.24 -26.31 -12.78
N PRO A 6 -28.05 -26.82 -12.40
CA PRO A 6 -27.35 -26.38 -11.22
C PRO A 6 -26.36 -25.30 -11.63
N ALA A 7 -26.83 -24.06 -11.78
CA ALA A 7 -25.95 -22.90 -11.77
C ALA A 7 -25.52 -22.64 -10.31
N SER A 8 -24.56 -23.46 -9.87
CA SER A 8 -23.78 -23.35 -8.66
C SER A 8 -23.20 -21.94 -8.50
N GLY A 9 -23.85 -21.11 -7.71
CA GLY A 9 -23.18 -19.99 -7.06
C GLY A 9 -22.22 -20.57 -6.03
N GLU A 10 -20.95 -20.73 -6.40
CA GLU A 10 -19.90 -21.09 -5.43
C GLU A 10 -19.96 -20.10 -4.26
N PRO A 11 -20.12 -20.58 -3.01
CA PRO A 11 -20.00 -19.71 -1.86
C PRO A 11 -18.54 -19.21 -1.82
N ARG A 12 -18.34 -17.90 -2.00
CA ARG A 12 -17.08 -17.21 -1.72
C ARG A 12 -16.56 -17.72 -0.38
N ASN A 13 -15.44 -18.45 -0.39
CA ASN A 13 -14.94 -19.16 0.77
C ASN A 13 -14.84 -18.18 1.96
N GLN A 14 -15.55 -18.48 3.05
CA GLN A 14 -15.64 -17.59 4.21
C GLN A 14 -14.27 -17.40 4.86
N GLU A 15 -13.36 -18.35 4.68
CA GLU A 15 -11.95 -18.25 5.04
C GLU A 15 -11.21 -17.19 4.21
N ASP A 16 -11.49 -17.06 2.91
CA ASP A 16 -10.91 -15.99 2.09
C ASP A 16 -11.47 -14.62 2.46
N VAL A 17 -12.74 -14.55 2.84
CA VAL A 17 -13.36 -13.31 3.35
C VAL A 17 -12.74 -12.92 4.69
N MET A 18 -12.54 -13.88 5.60
CA MET A 18 -11.91 -13.65 6.89
C MET A 18 -10.43 -13.30 6.74
N ARG A 19 -9.68 -14.02 5.90
CA ARG A 19 -8.27 -13.76 5.57
C ARG A 19 -8.09 -12.39 4.93
N ARG A 20 -9.02 -11.95 4.07
CA ARG A 20 -9.05 -10.58 3.53
C ARG A 20 -9.39 -9.54 4.60
N SER A 21 -10.29 -9.85 5.53
CA SER A 21 -10.59 -8.95 6.66
C SER A 21 -9.41 -8.83 7.64
N GLU A 22 -8.62 -9.90 7.78
CA GLU A 22 -7.38 -9.90 8.57
C GLU A 22 -6.24 -9.19 7.85
N ALA A 23 -6.10 -9.35 6.54
CA ALA A 23 -5.15 -8.60 5.72
C ALA A 23 -5.45 -7.09 5.69
N LEU A 24 -6.69 -6.68 5.99
CA LEU A 24 -7.09 -5.27 6.17
C LEU A 24 -6.80 -4.73 7.59
N LYS A 25 -6.27 -5.54 8.52
CA LYS A 25 -5.95 -5.07 9.87
C LYS A 25 -4.64 -4.26 9.83
N GLY A 26 -4.78 -2.94 9.82
CA GLY A 26 -3.65 -2.02 9.99
C GLY A 26 -3.35 -1.16 8.78
N PHE A 27 -2.35 -0.30 8.93
CA PHE A 27 -1.89 0.59 7.90
C PHE A 27 -1.19 -0.17 6.76
N TYR A 28 -0.28 -1.09 7.07
CA TYR A 28 0.36 -1.88 6.01
C TYR A 28 -0.62 -2.79 5.28
N GLY A 29 -1.60 -3.34 6.00
CA GLY A 29 -2.69 -4.10 5.41
C GLY A 29 -3.56 -3.28 4.44
N LEU A 30 -3.80 -2.01 4.77
CA LEU A 30 -4.43 -1.05 3.88
C LEU A 30 -3.57 -0.80 2.63
N LEU A 31 -2.25 -0.61 2.76
CA LEU A 31 -1.37 -0.41 1.60
C LEU A 31 -1.35 -1.66 0.68
N GLU A 32 -1.28 -2.87 1.25
CA GLU A 32 -1.37 -4.11 0.47
C GLU A 32 -2.71 -4.23 -0.28
N SER A 33 -3.80 -3.80 0.35
CA SER A 33 -5.11 -3.79 -0.33
C SER A 33 -5.13 -2.86 -1.55
N VAL A 34 -4.41 -1.74 -1.49
CA VAL A 34 -4.21 -0.85 -2.64
C VAL A 34 -3.31 -1.49 -3.69
N ARG A 35 -2.24 -2.17 -3.28
CA ARG A 35 -1.32 -2.92 -4.17
C ARG A 35 -2.05 -3.99 -4.97
N GLU A 36 -2.92 -4.76 -4.33
CA GLU A 36 -3.67 -5.85 -4.95
C GLU A 36 -4.72 -5.35 -5.95
N ARG A 37 -5.35 -4.20 -5.67
CA ARG A 37 -6.50 -3.71 -6.43
C ARG A 37 -6.42 -2.20 -6.71
N PRO A 38 -5.35 -1.71 -7.35
CA PRO A 38 -5.11 -0.27 -7.52
C PRO A 38 -6.25 0.41 -8.31
N GLY A 39 -6.92 -0.32 -9.22
CA GLY A 39 -8.08 0.19 -9.94
C GLY A 39 -9.28 0.59 -9.06
N ILE A 40 -9.49 -0.07 -7.91
CA ILE A 40 -10.60 0.24 -7.00
C ILE A 40 -10.31 1.52 -6.21
N TYR A 41 -9.06 1.72 -5.80
CA TYR A 41 -8.67 2.83 -4.94
C TYR A 41 -8.28 4.07 -5.74
N LEU A 42 -7.62 3.88 -6.88
CA LEU A 42 -6.95 4.94 -7.65
C LEU A 42 -7.49 5.09 -9.08
N GLY A 43 -8.31 4.13 -9.56
CA GLY A 43 -8.80 4.04 -10.94
C GLY A 43 -7.81 3.34 -11.89
N HIS A 44 -6.51 3.53 -11.69
CA HIS A 44 -5.41 2.81 -12.36
C HIS A 44 -4.14 2.90 -11.50
N LYS A 45 -3.11 2.12 -11.85
CA LYS A 45 -1.78 2.22 -11.20
C LYS A 45 -1.19 3.60 -11.44
N SER A 46 -0.87 4.30 -10.37
CA SER A 46 -0.33 5.66 -10.43
C SER A 46 0.31 6.03 -9.09
N LEU A 47 1.61 6.32 -9.09
CA LEU A 47 2.33 6.73 -7.89
C LEU A 47 1.80 8.09 -7.40
N GLN A 48 1.60 9.04 -8.31
CA GLN A 48 1.10 10.36 -7.95
C GLN A 48 -0.29 10.33 -7.30
N ARG A 49 -1.21 9.51 -7.85
CA ARG A 49 -2.56 9.35 -7.26
C ARG A 49 -2.49 8.64 -5.92
N PHE A 50 -1.62 7.65 -5.81
CA PHE A 50 -1.43 6.92 -4.56
C PHE A 50 -0.91 7.82 -3.45
N ASP A 51 0.11 8.63 -3.73
CA ASP A 51 0.65 9.61 -2.79
C ASP A 51 -0.44 10.60 -2.32
N SER A 52 -1.17 11.18 -3.28
CA SER A 52 -2.30 12.09 -2.98
C SER A 52 -3.39 11.41 -2.13
N TRP A 53 -3.73 10.17 -2.45
CA TRP A 53 -4.70 9.37 -1.71
C TRP A 53 -4.23 9.11 -0.27
N LEU A 54 -2.95 8.77 -0.08
CA LEU A 54 -2.35 8.50 1.22
C LEU A 54 -2.32 9.76 2.10
N HIS A 55 -1.97 10.91 1.52
CA HIS A 55 -2.07 12.22 2.18
C HIS A 55 -3.51 12.51 2.63
N GLY A 56 -4.50 12.25 1.76
CA GLY A 56 -5.92 12.41 2.09
C GLY A 56 -6.37 11.51 3.25
N TYR A 57 -5.96 10.23 3.24
CA TYR A 57 -6.23 9.29 4.34
C TYR A 57 -5.65 9.78 5.68
N ARG A 58 -4.38 10.21 5.68
CA ARG A 58 -3.71 10.76 6.87
C ARG A 58 -4.38 12.03 7.38
N HIS A 59 -4.74 12.94 6.45
CA HIS A 59 -5.43 14.19 6.79
C HIS A 59 -6.81 13.94 7.41
N ALA A 60 -7.59 13.00 6.87
CA ALA A 60 -8.90 12.64 7.42
C ALA A 60 -8.80 12.08 8.84
N ARG A 61 -7.82 11.20 9.11
CA ARG A 61 -7.58 10.66 10.46
C ARG A 61 -7.22 11.76 11.45
N TRP A 62 -6.32 12.64 11.06
CA TRP A 62 -5.93 13.79 11.87
C TRP A 62 -7.13 14.71 12.18
N GLY A 63 -7.94 15.05 11.18
CA GLY A 63 -9.14 15.87 11.37
C GLY A 63 -10.21 15.23 12.26
N LEU A 64 -10.22 13.89 12.34
CA LEU A 64 -11.10 13.12 13.24
C LEU A 64 -10.48 12.86 14.62
N GLY A 65 -9.27 13.35 14.90
CA GLY A 65 -8.58 13.11 16.17
C GLY A 65 -8.13 11.65 16.37
N ILE A 66 -8.03 10.87 15.29
CA ILE A 66 -7.56 9.48 15.34
C ILE A 66 -6.04 9.50 15.37
N ALA A 67 -5.45 8.97 16.45
CA ALA A 67 -4.00 8.91 16.60
C ALA A 67 -3.34 7.99 15.55
N GLN A 68 -2.10 8.31 15.20
CA GLN A 68 -1.29 7.47 14.32
C GLN A 68 -1.06 6.10 14.96
N THR A 69 -1.20 5.03 14.18
CA THR A 69 -0.80 3.68 14.59
C THR A 69 0.72 3.55 14.64
N SER A 70 1.23 2.51 15.30
CA SER A 70 2.68 2.22 15.31
C SER A 70 3.24 1.99 13.90
N GLU A 71 2.45 1.39 13.00
CA GLU A 71 2.84 1.20 11.59
C GLU A 71 2.88 2.52 10.83
N GLU A 72 1.96 3.45 11.11
CA GLU A 72 1.99 4.80 10.51
C GLU A 72 3.22 5.59 10.97
N GLN A 73 3.59 5.46 12.24
CA GLN A 73 4.80 6.07 12.81
C GLN A 73 6.07 5.44 12.25
N GLU A 74 6.12 4.12 12.09
CA GLU A 74 7.23 3.44 11.42
C GLU A 74 7.38 3.95 9.98
N PHE A 75 6.28 4.04 9.24
CA PHE A 75 6.28 4.51 7.85
C PHE A 75 6.73 5.97 7.71
N ASP A 76 6.68 6.79 8.76
CA ASP A 76 7.23 8.16 8.69
C ASP A 76 8.75 8.16 8.42
N GLU A 77 9.45 7.07 8.71
CA GLU A 77 10.88 6.86 8.40
C GLU A 77 11.13 6.38 6.95
N PHE A 78 10.07 6.09 6.18
CA PHE A 78 10.18 5.56 4.82
C PHE A 78 10.87 6.55 3.87
N ASP A 79 10.64 7.86 4.02
CA ASP A 79 11.32 8.86 3.18
C ASP A 79 12.84 8.82 3.35
N ALA A 80 13.31 8.68 4.59
CA ALA A 80 14.72 8.57 4.90
C ALA A 80 15.32 7.27 4.32
N PHE A 81 14.57 6.17 4.36
CA PHE A 81 14.97 4.92 3.71
C PHE A 81 15.17 5.09 2.19
N VAL A 82 14.18 5.67 1.50
CA VAL A 82 14.25 5.90 0.04
C VAL A 82 15.38 6.86 -0.31
N GLN A 83 15.57 7.91 0.49
CA GLN A 83 16.70 8.84 0.36
C GLN A 83 18.05 8.11 0.41
N ARG A 84 18.25 7.20 1.38
CA ARG A 84 19.49 6.40 1.46
C ARG A 84 19.63 5.45 0.28
N LYS A 85 18.53 4.82 -0.17
CA LYS A 85 18.54 3.85 -1.26
C LYS A 85 18.98 4.48 -2.60
N TYR A 86 18.55 5.71 -2.86
CA TYR A 86 18.87 6.43 -4.10
C TYR A 86 20.05 7.41 -3.98
N ASP A 87 20.74 7.48 -2.83
CA ASP A 87 21.77 8.52 -2.54
C ASP A 87 21.27 9.95 -2.87
N TRP A 88 19.99 10.20 -2.61
CA TRP A 88 19.31 11.43 -3.02
C TRP A 88 19.29 12.45 -1.90
N ARG A 89 19.99 13.57 -2.04
CA ARG A 89 20.19 14.53 -0.94
C ARG A 89 19.14 15.65 -0.82
N ASP A 90 18.20 15.75 -1.76
CA ASP A 90 17.24 16.86 -1.83
C ASP A 90 15.88 16.57 -1.14
N VAL A 91 15.18 17.64 -0.77
CA VAL A 91 13.89 17.68 -0.07
C VAL A 91 12.71 17.58 -1.04
N GLY A 92 12.32 16.36 -1.41
CA GLY A 92 11.19 16.11 -2.33
C GLY A 92 10.16 15.07 -1.86
N GLY A 93 10.34 14.47 -0.68
CA GLY A 93 9.58 13.28 -0.29
C GLY A 93 9.93 12.06 -1.16
N TRP A 94 9.39 10.88 -0.83
CA TRP A 94 9.77 9.62 -1.47
C TRP A 94 9.13 9.50 -2.86
N ALA A 95 7.91 10.02 -3.04
CA ALA A 95 7.18 9.95 -4.30
C ALA A 95 7.92 10.68 -5.42
N ALA A 96 8.44 11.90 -5.16
CA ALA A 96 9.22 12.64 -6.15
C ALA A 96 10.55 11.94 -6.49
N LYS A 97 11.21 11.35 -5.48
CA LYS A 97 12.47 10.60 -5.68
C LYS A 97 12.23 9.38 -6.58
N ILE A 98 11.19 8.59 -6.34
CA ILE A 98 10.85 7.43 -7.16
C ILE A 98 10.44 7.88 -8.57
N ALA A 99 9.56 8.87 -8.70
CA ALA A 99 9.10 9.38 -10.00
C ALA A 99 10.24 9.94 -10.87
N TYR A 100 11.34 10.41 -10.26
CA TYR A 100 12.50 10.85 -11.01
C TYR A 100 13.20 9.70 -11.78
N TYR A 101 13.27 8.51 -11.18
CA TYR A 101 13.93 7.34 -11.81
C TYR A 101 13.01 6.54 -12.74
N HIS A 102 11.70 6.79 -12.70
CA HIS A 102 10.69 6.02 -13.44
C HIS A 102 9.84 6.94 -14.32
N CYS A 103 10.00 6.82 -15.63
CA CYS A 103 9.25 7.65 -16.58
C CYS A 103 7.76 7.28 -16.69
N ASP A 104 7.42 6.02 -16.44
CA ASP A 104 6.03 5.56 -16.33
C ASP A 104 5.58 5.60 -14.86
N ASP A 105 4.49 6.30 -14.58
CA ASP A 105 3.91 6.46 -13.25
C ASP A 105 3.34 5.14 -12.69
N ALA A 106 2.97 4.19 -13.55
CA ALA A 106 2.59 2.84 -13.15
C ALA A 106 3.80 2.01 -12.71
N ASP A 107 4.95 2.15 -13.38
CA ASP A 107 6.19 1.51 -12.96
C ASP A 107 6.72 2.12 -11.66
N ALA A 108 6.59 3.44 -11.50
CA ALA A 108 6.92 4.14 -10.26
C ALA A 108 6.05 3.66 -9.08
N PHE A 109 4.77 3.37 -9.33
CA PHE A 109 3.87 2.76 -8.34
C PHE A 109 4.34 1.36 -7.93
N ASP A 110 4.70 0.52 -8.90
CA ASP A 110 5.22 -0.82 -8.61
C ASP A 110 6.57 -0.75 -7.86
N GLU A 111 7.42 0.23 -8.16
CA GLU A 111 8.67 0.47 -7.45
C GLU A 111 8.46 0.89 -5.99
N PHE A 112 7.48 1.75 -5.70
CA PHE A 112 7.12 2.09 -4.32
C PHE A 112 6.86 0.84 -3.48
N PHE A 113 6.08 -0.12 -3.99
CA PHE A 113 5.78 -1.34 -3.23
C PHE A 113 6.98 -2.26 -3.06
N LYS A 114 7.92 -2.30 -4.02
CA LYS A 114 9.19 -3.02 -3.82
C LYS A 114 10.02 -2.38 -2.71
N LEU A 115 10.15 -1.05 -2.72
CA LEU A 115 10.89 -0.32 -1.69
C LEU A 115 10.22 -0.46 -0.31
N LEU A 116 8.89 -0.51 -0.28
CA LEU A 116 8.13 -0.75 0.95
C LEU A 116 8.39 -2.16 1.52
N ASP A 117 8.44 -3.18 0.66
CA ASP A 117 8.78 -4.54 1.07
C ASP A 117 10.20 -4.58 1.67
N GLU A 118 11.18 -3.98 0.98
CA GLU A 118 12.57 -3.89 1.46
C GLU A 118 12.69 -3.14 2.80
N PHE A 119 11.99 -2.01 2.94
CA PHE A 119 11.96 -1.20 4.16
C PHE A 119 11.47 -2.03 5.36
N ARG A 120 10.37 -2.76 5.18
CA ARG A 120 9.78 -3.61 6.22
C ARG A 120 10.67 -4.82 6.56
N GLU A 121 11.43 -5.32 5.59
CA GLU A 121 12.42 -6.36 5.84
C GLU A 121 13.63 -5.86 6.64
N GLU A 122 14.10 -4.62 6.37
CA GLU A 122 15.20 -4.00 7.11
C GLU A 122 14.81 -3.69 8.56
N ASN A 123 13.58 -3.24 8.79
CA ASN A 123 13.06 -2.93 10.13
C ASN A 123 12.59 -4.14 10.92
N ARG A 124 12.48 -5.32 10.30
CA ARG A 124 12.13 -6.54 11.03
C ARG A 124 13.23 -6.81 12.06
N PRO A 125 12.89 -6.96 13.37
CA PRO A 125 13.90 -7.25 14.38
C PRO A 125 14.63 -8.53 13.98
N ARG A 126 15.92 -8.40 13.66
CA ARG A 126 16.77 -9.56 13.42
C ARG A 126 16.82 -10.34 14.73
N SER A 127 16.14 -11.48 14.79
CA SER A 127 16.31 -12.41 15.90
C SER A 127 17.78 -12.82 15.92
N ARG A 128 18.54 -12.28 16.87
CA ARG A 128 19.88 -12.77 17.22
C ARG A 128 19.74 -13.88 18.24
#